data_AF-A0A640W6K0-F1
#
_entry.id   AF-A0A640W6K0-F1
#
_cell.length_a   1.000
_cell.length_b   1.000
_cell.length_c   1.000
_cell.angle_alpha   90.00
_cell.angle_beta   90.00
_cell.angle_gamma   90.00
#
_symmetry.space_group_name_H-M   'P 1'
#
loop_
_entity.id
_entity.type
_entity.pdbx_description
1 polymer ?
#
loop_
_entity_poly.entity_id
_entity_poly.type
_entity_poly.pdbx_seq_one_letter_code
_entity_poly.pdbx_strand_id
1 'polypeptide(L)' 'MFNEEKFVEEAVEKLKSVVKGKAIIAVSGGVDSSVAAKLGSMALGENLVAVYVDTGLMRKNESKEVEA' A
#
# COMPACT_ATOMS: atom_id res chain seq x y z
N MET A 1 0.60 -24.58 4.75
CA MET A 1 1.36 -23.76 3.79
C MET A 1 0.54 -22.51 3.53
N PHE A 2 1.17 -21.35 3.35
CA PHE A 2 0.45 -20.12 3.04
C PHE A 2 -0.15 -20.22 1.62
N ASN A 3 -1.35 -19.66 1.42
CA ASN A 3 -1.97 -19.51 0.11
C ASN A 3 -2.15 -18.01 -0.13
N GLU A 4 -1.29 -17.47 -0.98
CA GLU A 4 -1.18 -16.05 -1.28
C GLU A 4 -2.41 -15.51 -2.00
N GLU A 5 -2.97 -16.24 -2.96
CA GLU A 5 -4.14 -15.82 -3.74
C GLU A 5 -5.35 -15.65 -2.83
N LYS A 6 -5.62 -16.66 -1.99
CA LYS A 6 -6.70 -16.63 -1.02
C LYS A 6 -6.51 -15.51 0.01
N PHE A 7 -5.27 -15.29 0.47
CA PHE A 7 -4.99 -14.21 1.41
C PHE A 7 -5.27 -12.83 0.80
N VAL A 8 -4.87 -12.60 -0.46
CA VAL A 8 -5.12 -11.33 -1.16
C VAL A 8 -6.63 -11.07 -1.28
N GLU A 9 -7.41 -12.07 -1.69
CA GLU A 9 -8.87 -11.98 -1.80
C GLU A 9 -9.52 -11.61 -0.45
N GLU A 10 -9.18 -12.35 0.61
CA GLU A 10 -9.72 -12.13 1.96
C GLU A 10 -9.34 -10.75 2.51
N ALA A 11 -8.09 -10.30 2.29
CA ALA A 11 -7.61 -9.01 2.75
C ALA A 11 -8.32 -7.84 2.03
N VAL A 12 -8.50 -7.95 0.72
CA VAL A 12 -9.19 -6.93 -0.09
C VAL A 12 -10.66 -6.80 0.33
N GLU A 13 -11.37 -7.91 0.47
CA GLU A 13 -12.77 -7.90 0.91
C GLU A 13 -12.93 -7.37 2.35
N LYS A 14 -12.00 -7.73 3.24
CA LYS A 14 -11.98 -7.18 4.60
C LYS A 14 -11.80 -5.66 4.58
N LEU A 15 -10.86 -5.13 3.80
CA LEU A 15 -10.63 -3.69 3.70
C LEU A 15 -11.85 -2.94 3.14
N LYS A 16 -12.51 -3.48 2.10
CA LYS A 16 -13.77 -2.92 1.55
C LYS A 16 -14.89 -2.87 2.61
N SER A 17 -14.98 -3.89 3.46
CA SER A 17 -16.04 -3.97 4.47
C SER A 17 -15.83 -2.98 5.63
N VAL A 18 -14.58 -2.83 6.09
CA VAL A 18 -14.23 -2.09 7.30
C VAL A 18 -14.05 -0.59 7.05
N VAL A 19 -13.43 -0.20 5.94
CA VAL A 19 -13.11 1.21 5.68
C VAL A 19 -14.35 1.93 5.16
N LYS A 20 -14.74 3.03 5.82
CA LYS A 20 -15.80 3.94 5.38
C LYS A 20 -15.18 5.32 5.13
N GLY A 21 -15.21 5.77 3.88
CA GLY A 21 -14.58 7.02 3.45
C GLY A 21 -13.14 6.84 3.02
N LYS A 22 -12.28 7.83 3.32
CA LYS A 22 -10.88 7.87 2.86
C LYS A 22 -9.91 7.24 3.86
N ALA A 23 -8.86 6.64 3.34
CA ALA A 23 -7.72 6.10 4.08
C ALA A 23 -6.42 6.77 3.62
N ILE A 24 -5.42 6.75 4.49
CA ILE A 24 -4.07 7.26 4.20
C ILE A 24 -3.04 6.21 4.57
N ILE A 25 -1.98 6.08 3.77
CA ILE A 25 -0.85 5.20 4.06
C ILE A 25 0.47 5.89 3.72
N ALA A 26 1.46 5.73 4.59
CA ALA A 26 2.84 6.11 4.29
C ALA A 26 3.52 4.96 3.52
N VAL A 27 4.03 5.26 2.33
CA VAL A 27 4.82 4.32 1.52
C VAL A 27 6.29 4.69 1.74
N SER A 28 7.10 3.75 2.21
CA SER A 28 8.53 4.00 2.48
C SER A 28 9.46 3.39 1.43
N GLY A 29 8.94 2.55 0.55
CA GLY A 29 9.73 1.65 -0.32
C GLY A 29 10.02 0.29 0.32
N GLY A 30 9.73 0.12 1.62
CA GLY A 30 9.81 -1.18 2.30
C GLY A 30 8.66 -2.11 1.90
N VAL A 31 8.95 -3.42 1.81
CA VAL A 31 8.03 -4.46 1.33
C VAL A 31 6.67 -4.43 2.05
N ASP A 32 6.66 -4.24 3.37
CA ASP A 32 5.41 -4.24 4.15
C ASP A 32 4.49 -3.08 3.72
N SER A 33 5.04 -1.87 3.64
CA SER A 33 4.29 -0.68 3.24
C SER A 33 3.83 -0.76 1.79
N SER A 34 4.66 -1.31 0.90
CA SER A 34 4.34 -1.45 -0.53
C SER A 34 3.23 -2.48 -0.76
N VAL A 35 3.27 -3.63 -0.08
CA VAL A 35 2.22 -4.66 -0.16
C VAL A 35 0.93 -4.14 0.47
N ALA A 36 1.00 -3.48 1.63
CA ALA A 36 -0.16 -2.88 2.27
C ALA A 36 -0.80 -1.80 1.39
N ALA A 37 0.00 -0.94 0.76
CA ALA A 37 -0.48 0.07 -0.19
C ALA A 37 -1.14 -0.57 -1.41
N LYS A 38 -0.57 -1.67 -1.94
CA LYS A 38 -1.16 -2.39 -3.08
C LYS A 38 -2.52 -3.02 -2.72
N LEU A 39 -2.62 -3.72 -1.59
CA LEU A 39 -3.87 -4.31 -1.12
C LEU A 39 -4.92 -3.22 -0.84
N GLY A 40 -4.52 -2.12 -0.20
CA GLY A 40 -5.37 -0.96 0.04
C GLY A 40 -5.87 -0.32 -1.26
N SER A 41 -4.99 -0.16 -2.26
CA SER A 41 -5.35 0.40 -3.56
C SER A 41 -6.36 -0.49 -4.30
N MET A 42 -6.18 -1.81 -4.26
CA MET A 42 -7.13 -2.78 -4.82
C MET A 42 -8.51 -2.73 -4.13
N ALA A 43 -8.54 -2.46 -2.82
CA ALA A 43 -9.78 -2.42 -2.05
C ALA A 43 -10.50 -1.07 -2.13
N LEU A 44 -9.77 0.04 -2.09
CA LEU A 44 -10.33 1.38 -1.84
C LEU A 44 -10.24 2.31 -3.05
N GLY A 45 -9.39 2.00 -4.04
CA GLY A 45 -9.19 2.85 -5.23
C GLY A 45 -8.84 4.29 -4.86
N GLU A 46 -9.59 5.24 -5.39
CA GLU A 46 -9.40 6.69 -5.16
C GLU A 46 -9.59 7.13 -3.71
N ASN A 47 -10.17 6.27 -2.85
CA ASN A 47 -10.31 6.57 -1.43
C ASN A 47 -9.02 6.31 -0.63
N LEU A 48 -7.98 5.69 -1.22
CA LEU A 48 -6.68 5.55 -0.59
C LEU A 48 -5.72 6.65 -1.06
N VAL A 49 -5.22 7.44 -0.10
CA VAL A 49 -4.14 8.40 -0.34
C VAL A 49 -2.83 7.76 0.10
N ALA A 50 -1.97 7.42 -0.85
CA ALA A 50 -0.60 7.00 -0.58
C ALA A 50 0.29 8.24 -0.48
N VAL A 51 1.08 8.33 0.58
CA VAL A 51 2.03 9.43 0.82
C VAL A 51 3.43 8.85 0.85
N TYR A 52 4.27 9.33 -0.06
CA TYR A 52 5.71 9.13 -0.03
C TYR A 52 6.38 10.40 0.49
N VAL A 53 7.41 10.25 1.32
CA VAL A 53 8.21 11.38 1.83
C VAL A 53 9.66 11.13 1.48
N ASP A 54 10.17 11.87 0.51
CA ASP A 54 11.61 11.95 0.28
C ASP A 54 12.25 12.80 1.39
N THR A 55 12.96 12.14 2.29
CA THR A 55 13.64 12.79 3.42
C THR A 55 14.99 13.41 3.02
N GLY A 56 15.46 13.16 1.79
CA GLY A 56 16.83 13.46 1.36
C GLY A 56 17.87 12.46 1.88
N LEU A 57 17.46 11.43 2.62
CA LEU A 57 18.31 10.40 3.22
C LEU A 57 18.06 9.00 2.64
N MET A 58 17.31 8.91 1.54
CA MET A 58 17.02 7.65 0.86
C MET A 58 18.27 7.10 0.17
N ARG A 59 18.27 5.79 -0.14
CA ARG A 59 19.38 5.18 -0.89
C ARG A 59 19.45 5.76 -2.30
N LYS A 60 20.60 5.62 -2.94
CA LYS A 60 20.83 6.11 -4.31
C LYS A 60 19.73 5.60 -5.25
N ASN A 61 18.98 6.52 -5.85
CA ASN A 61 17.85 6.30 -6.75
C ASN A 61 16.58 5.69 -6.14
N GLU A 62 16.52 5.44 -4.83
CA GLU A 62 15.37 4.80 -4.19
C GLU A 62 14.08 5.61 -4.35
N SER A 63 14.14 6.94 -4.21
CA SER A 63 12.96 7.80 -4.40
C SER A 63 12.33 7.65 -5.78
N LYS A 64 13.15 7.50 -6.82
CA LYS A 64 12.66 7.29 -8.19
C LYS A 64 11.99 5.93 -8.37
N GLU A 65 12.42 4.93 -7.61
CA GLU A 65 11.81 3.59 -7.65
C GLU A 65 10.49 3.56 -6.89
N VAL A 66 10.35 4.34 -5.81
CA VAL A 66 9.12 4.39 -5.00
C VAL A 66 8.05 5.30 -5.61
N GLU A 67 8.44 6.35 -6.33
CA GLU A 67 7.52 7.28 -7.01
C GLU A 67 6.96 6.74 -8.35
N ALA A 68 7.59 5.71 -8.94
CA ALA A 68 7.20 5.11 -10.21
C ALA A 68 5.98 4.17 -10.09
#